data_AF-A0AA37EIW6-F1
#
_entry.id   AF-A0AA37EIW6-F1
#
_cell.length_a   1.000
_cell.length_b   1.000
_cell.length_c   1.000
_cell.angle_alpha   90.00
_cell.angle_beta   90.00
_cell.angle_gamma   90.00
#
_symmetry.space_group_name_H-M   'P 1'
#
loop_
_entity.id
_entity.type
_entity.pdbx_description
1 polymer ?
#
loop_
_entity_poly.entity_id
_entity_poly.type
_entity_poly.pdbx_seq_one_letter_code
_entity_poly.pdbx_strand_id
1 'polypeptide(L)' 'MSIAAKERRIQAVKLADALNAIEGVPVSKYAKMLSQCGANGDLTGEQMKEALLASHRKLAVQGYSAHETMFSQEQ' A
#
# COMPACT_ATOMS: atom_id res chain seq x y z
N MET A 1 -12.95 -19.05 1.79
CA MET A 1 -12.29 -18.82 0.48
C MET A 1 -11.73 -20.15 -0.01
N SER A 2 -11.83 -20.50 -1.30
CA SER A 2 -11.22 -21.74 -1.82
C SER A 2 -9.71 -21.60 -1.96
N ILE A 3 -8.95 -22.67 -1.73
CA ILE A 3 -7.48 -22.70 -1.91
C ILE A 3 -7.09 -22.26 -3.31
N ALA A 4 -7.85 -22.68 -4.34
CA ALA A 4 -7.61 -22.28 -5.73
C ALA A 4 -7.81 -20.77 -5.98
N ALA A 5 -8.63 -20.08 -5.17
CA ALA A 5 -8.80 -18.63 -5.25
C ALA A 5 -7.66 -17.89 -4.53
N LYS A 6 -7.14 -18.47 -3.44
CA LYS A 6 -5.96 -17.97 -2.72
C LYS A 6 -4.71 -18.02 -3.60
N GLU A 7 -4.46 -19.15 -4.24
CA GLU A 7 -3.31 -19.34 -5.14
C GLU A 7 -3.34 -18.37 -6.33
N ARG A 8 -4.51 -18.17 -6.94
CA ARG A 8 -4.70 -17.18 -8.01
C ARG A 8 -4.36 -15.76 -7.55
N ARG A 9 -4.77 -15.37 -6.33
CA ARG A 9 -4.41 -14.06 -5.77
C ARG A 9 -2.92 -13.92 -5.51
N ILE A 10 -2.25 -14.96 -4.99
CA ILE A 10 -0.79 -14.97 -4.78
C ILE A 10 -0.04 -14.79 -6.10
N GLN A 11 -0.46 -15.50 -7.16
CA GLN A 11 0.15 -15.37 -8.49
C GLN A 11 -0.03 -13.97 -9.07
N ALA A 12 -1.21 -13.37 -8.92
CA ALA A 12 -1.46 -12.01 -9.36
C ALA A 12 -0.55 -10.98 -8.64
N VAL A 13 -0.34 -11.13 -7.33
CA VAL A 13 0.58 -10.28 -6.56
C VAL A 13 2.02 -10.41 -7.06
N LYS A 14 2.49 -11.66 -7.27
CA LYS A 14 3.84 -11.90 -7.82
C LYS A 14 4.03 -11.29 -9.20
N LEU A 15 3.02 -11.39 -10.07
CA LEU A 15 3.06 -10.78 -11.40
C LEU A 15 3.14 -9.25 -11.29
N ALA A 16 2.32 -8.64 -10.43
CA ALA A 16 2.36 -7.19 -10.20
C ALA A 16 3.72 -6.74 -9.65
N ASP A 17 4.30 -7.45 -8.69
CA ASP A 17 5.65 -7.16 -8.17
C ASP A 17 6.73 -7.28 -9.26
N ALA A 18 6.65 -8.29 -10.13
CA ALA A 18 7.57 -8.46 -11.24
C ALA A 18 7.45 -7.34 -12.28
N LEU A 19 6.22 -6.94 -12.63
CA LEU A 19 5.96 -5.80 -13.52
C LEU A 19 6.51 -4.50 -12.92
N ASN A 20 6.24 -4.24 -11.65
CA ASN A 20 6.77 -3.06 -10.96
C ASN A 20 8.30 -3.06 -10.91
N ALA A 21 8.94 -4.23 -10.76
CA ALA A 21 10.39 -4.36 -10.80
C ALA A 21 10.98 -4.10 -12.19
N ILE A 22 10.27 -4.49 -13.26
CA ILE A 22 10.66 -4.20 -14.65
C ILE A 22 10.55 -2.70 -14.94
N GLU A 23 9.46 -2.06 -14.49
CA GLU A 23 9.23 -0.62 -14.67
C GLU A 23 10.07 0.24 -13.71
N GLY A 24 10.79 -0.39 -12.76
CA GLY A 24 11.58 0.32 -11.76
C GLY A 24 10.74 1.10 -10.76
N VAL A 25 9.44 0.79 -10.64
CA VAL A 25 8.51 1.48 -9.72
C VAL A 25 8.65 0.88 -8.33
N PRO A 26 9.16 1.63 -7.33
CA PRO A 26 9.33 1.11 -5.98
C PRO A 26 7.98 0.94 -5.30
N VAL A 27 7.59 -0.32 -5.04
CA VAL A 27 6.41 -0.63 -4.24
C VAL A 27 6.71 -0.43 -2.75
N SER A 28 5.93 0.43 -2.09
CA SER A 28 6.03 0.66 -0.64
C SER A 28 5.88 -0.63 0.16
N LYS A 29 6.63 -0.76 1.27
CA LYS A 29 6.51 -1.88 2.21
C LYS A 29 5.07 -2.07 2.71
N TYR A 30 4.32 -0.99 2.86
CA TYR A 30 2.91 -1.03 3.27
C TYR A 30 2.01 -1.65 2.20
N ALA A 31 2.24 -1.35 0.92
CA ALA A 31 1.50 -1.94 -0.19
C ALA A 31 1.80 -3.44 -0.36
N LYS A 32 3.03 -3.87 -0.09
CA LYS A 32 3.40 -5.30 -0.07
C LYS A 32 2.69 -6.06 1.06
N MET A 33 2.64 -5.46 2.26
CA MET A 33 1.92 -6.02 3.41
C MET A 33 0.42 -6.20 3.11
N LEU A 34 -0.20 -5.18 2.52
CA LEU A 34 -1.61 -5.23 2.10
C LEU A 34 -1.86 -6.28 1.02
N SER A 35 -0.96 -6.40 0.04
CA SER A 35 -1.05 -7.43 -1.01
C SER A 35 -1.00 -8.85 -0.45
N GLN A 36 -0.19 -9.08 0.59
CA GLN A 36 -0.12 -10.38 1.26
C GLN A 36 -1.38 -10.69 2.08
N CYS A 37 -1.96 -9.67 2.72
CA CYS A 37 -3.19 -9.77 3.49
C CYS A 37 -4.41 -10.00 2.57
N GLY A 38 -4.44 -9.35 1.40
CA GLY A 38 -5.42 -9.61 0.34
C GLY A 38 -5.26 -10.97 -0.32
N ALA A 39 -4.02 -11.44 -0.50
CA ALA A 39 -3.74 -12.79 -0.99
C ALA A 39 -4.24 -13.87 -0.02
N ASN A 40 -4.14 -13.65 1.29
CA ASN A 40 -4.66 -14.56 2.31
C ASN A 40 -6.19 -14.56 2.42
N GLY A 41 -6.86 -13.51 1.95
CA GLY A 41 -8.32 -13.36 2.02
C GLY A 41 -8.81 -12.59 3.22
N ASP A 42 -7.91 -12.04 4.01
CA ASP A 42 -8.23 -11.24 5.20
C ASP A 42 -8.79 -9.86 4.80
N LEU A 43 -8.46 -9.39 3.59
CA LEU A 43 -8.91 -8.13 3.03
C LEU A 43 -9.41 -8.31 1.60
N THR A 44 -10.52 -7.64 1.26
CA THR A 44 -10.98 -7.52 -0.13
C THR A 44 -10.14 -6.45 -0.87
N GLY A 45 -10.15 -6.49 -2.20
CA GLY A 45 -9.44 -5.47 -3.00
C GLY A 45 -9.93 -4.04 -2.73
N GLU A 46 -11.22 -3.89 -2.37
CA GLU A 46 -11.81 -2.60 -2.00
C GLU A 46 -11.28 -2.10 -0.65
N GLN A 47 -11.22 -2.97 0.36
CA GLN A 47 -10.60 -2.65 1.64
C GLN A 47 -9.09 -2.33 1.48
N MET A 48 -8.41 -3.01 0.56
CA MET A 48 -7.02 -2.74 0.22
C MET A 48 -6.84 -1.33 -0.37
N LYS A 49 -7.75 -0.93 -1.27
CA LYS A 49 -7.77 0.41 -1.87
C LYS A 49 -8.07 1.49 -0.82
N GLU A 50 -9.03 1.26 0.06
CA GLU A 50 -9.35 2.17 1.17
C GLU A 50 -8.18 2.32 2.15
N ALA A 51 -7.50 1.23 2.51
CA ALA A 51 -6.33 1.26 3.38
C ALA A 51 -5.17 2.07 2.75
N LEU A 52 -4.95 1.91 1.45
CA LEU A 52 -3.97 2.72 0.72
C LEU A 52 -4.36 4.20 0.72
N LEU A 53 -5.61 4.53 0.38
CA LEU A 53 -6.12 5.90 0.40
C LEU A 53 -6.00 6.56 1.78
N ALA A 54 -6.36 5.84 2.84
CA ALA A 54 -6.24 6.31 4.21
C ALA A 54 -4.78 6.55 4.61
N SER A 55 -3.86 5.67 4.20
CA SER A 55 -2.42 5.83 4.42
C SER A 55 -1.87 7.06 3.70
N HIS A 56 -2.24 7.26 2.44
CA HIS A 56 -1.89 8.46 1.67
C HIS A 56 -2.44 9.74 2.29
N ARG A 57 -3.71 9.75 2.76
CA ARG A 57 -4.29 10.90 3.48
C ARG A 57 -3.51 11.20 4.76
N LYS A 58 -3.17 10.19 5.56
CA LYS A 58 -2.38 10.39 6.79
C LYS A 58 -0.98 10.92 6.50
N LEU A 59 -0.33 10.46 5.44
CA LEU A 59 0.98 10.97 5.03
C LEU A 59 0.89 12.42 4.54
N ALA A 60 -0.15 12.77 3.79
CA ALA A 60 -0.39 14.14 3.36
C ALA A 60 -0.61 15.08 4.56
N VAL A 61 -1.42 14.68 5.53
CA VAL A 61 -1.66 15.46 6.76
C VAL A 61 -0.37 15.64 7.59
N GLN A 62 0.46 14.60 7.70
CA GLN A 62 1.74 14.68 8.41
C GLN A 62 2.80 15.52 7.68
N GLY A 63 2.79 15.52 6.34
CA GLY A 63 3.67 16.36 5.53
C GLY A 63 3.39 17.86 5.72
N TYR A 64 2.12 18.23 5.86
CA TYR A 64 1.72 19.60 6.15
C TYR A 64 2.08 20.04 7.59
N SER A 65 1.87 19.19 8.60
CA SER A 65 2.19 19.53 9.99
C SER A 65 3.70 19.67 10.24
N ALA A 66 4.54 18.92 9.53
CA ALA A 66 6.00 19.05 9.63
C ALA A 66 6.50 20.39 9.06
N HIS A 67 5.90 20.89 7.97
CA HIS A 67 6.24 22.19 7.40
C HIS A 67 5.81 23.37 8.29
N GLU A 68 4.64 23.26 8.94
CA GLU A 68 4.15 24.30 9.86
C GLU A 68 4.99 24.38 11.15
N THR A 69 5.42 23.22 11.69
CA THR A 69 6.22 23.18 12.92
C THR A 69 7.63 23.72 12.71
N MET A 70 8.20 23.57 11.52
CA MET A 70 9.51 24.13 11.19
C MET A 70 9.48 25.66 11.01
N PHE A 71 8.39 26.21 10.48
CA PHE A 71 8.26 27.67 10.26
C PHE A 71 8.02 28.47 11.55
N SER A 72 7.44 27.86 12.59
CA SER A 72 7.23 28.51 13.90
C SER A 72 8.40 28.41 14.87
N GLN A 73 9.49 27.69 14.54
CA GLN A 73 10.71 27.64 15.35
C GLN A 73 11.80 28.61 14.86
N GLU A 74 11.56 29.33 13.76
CA GLU A 74 12.47 30.35 13.19
C GLU A 74 11.89 31.78 13.19
N GLN A 75 10.93 32.08 14.08
CA GLN A 75 10.53 33.46 14.42
C GLN A 75 10.62 33.69 15.93
#